data_AF-W1XCU5-F1
#
_entry.id   AF-W1XCU5-F1
#
_cell.length_a   1.000
_cell.length_b   1.000
_cell.length_c   1.000
_cell.angle_alpha   90.00
_cell.angle_beta   90.00
_cell.angle_gamma   90.00
#
_symmetry.space_group_name_H-M   'P 1'
#
loop_
_entity.id
_entity.type
_entity.pdbx_description
1 polymer ?
#
loop_
_entity_poly.entity_id
_entity_poly.type
_entity_poly.pdbx_seq_one_letter_code
_entity_poly.pdbx_strand_id
1 'polypeptide(L)'
;ESIGDAMKKVVARGPVAAASAETAPATAAPVAKPQAVPNAVSIAELVSPITGDVVALDQVPDEAFASKAVGDGVAVKPTDKIVVSPAAGTIVKIFNTNHAFCLETEKGAEIVVHMGIDTVALEGKGFKRLVEEGAQVSAGQPILEMDLDYLNENARSMISPVVCSNIDDFSGLIIKAQGHVVAGQTPLYEIKK
;
A
#
# COMPACT_ATOMS: atom_id res chain seq x y z
N GLU A 1 -4.76 27.38 3.36
CA GLU A 1 -5.50 26.80 4.50
C GLU A 1 -4.87 25.49 4.97
N SER A 2 -4.94 25.20 6.27
CA SER A 2 -4.27 24.07 6.93
C SER A 2 -4.99 22.74 6.71
N ILE A 3 -4.22 21.68 6.48
CA ILE A 3 -4.63 20.30 6.23
C ILE A 3 -5.50 19.73 7.37
N GLY A 4 -5.38 20.29 8.57
CA GLY A 4 -6.11 19.84 9.77
C GLY A 4 -7.63 20.03 9.73
N ASP A 5 -8.16 20.95 8.91
CA ASP A 5 -9.61 21.23 8.90
C ASP A 5 -10.40 20.23 8.02
N ALA A 6 -9.74 19.59 7.05
CA ALA A 6 -10.39 18.73 6.07
C ALA A 6 -10.74 17.32 6.60
N MET A 7 -10.08 16.86 7.67
CA MET A 7 -10.21 15.48 8.15
C MET A 7 -11.38 15.28 9.14
N LYS A 8 -12.01 16.35 9.64
CA LYS A 8 -13.05 16.27 10.67
C LYS A 8 -14.46 15.94 10.16
N LYS A 9 -14.70 15.91 8.84
CA LYS A 9 -16.06 15.94 8.28
C LYS A 9 -16.60 14.60 7.76
N VAL A 10 -15.82 13.51 7.79
CA VAL A 10 -16.18 12.26 7.09
C VAL A 10 -16.84 11.20 7.99
N VAL A 11 -16.87 11.41 9.32
CA VAL A 11 -17.47 10.46 10.28
C VAL A 11 -18.97 10.74 10.47
N ALA A 12 -19.76 10.55 9.43
CA ALA A 12 -21.20 10.43 9.55
C ALA A 12 -21.81 9.83 8.28
N ARG A 13 -21.86 8.50 8.18
CA ARG A 13 -23.07 7.74 7.80
C ARG A 13 -22.75 6.24 7.70
N GLY A 14 -23.60 5.46 8.39
CA GLY A 14 -23.52 4.02 8.54
C GLY A 14 -23.86 3.19 7.28
N PRO A 15 -23.99 1.87 7.45
CA PRO A 15 -23.80 0.90 6.36
C PRO A 15 -25.11 0.58 5.61
N VAL A 16 -24.98 0.06 4.39
CA VAL A 16 -26.06 -0.57 3.62
C VAL A 16 -25.62 -1.91 3.04
N ALA A 17 -26.63 -2.78 2.89
CA ALA A 17 -26.59 -4.23 2.88
C ALA A 17 -26.26 -4.89 1.53
N ALA A 18 -25.98 -6.19 1.64
CA ALA A 18 -25.53 -7.15 0.64
C ALA A 18 -26.57 -7.58 -0.42
N ALA A 19 -26.08 -8.12 -1.56
CA ALA A 19 -26.81 -9.08 -2.40
C ALA A 19 -25.84 -9.96 -3.25
N SER A 20 -26.05 -11.28 -3.15
CA SER A 20 -25.54 -12.43 -3.96
C SER A 20 -26.08 -12.42 -5.40
N ALA A 21 -25.75 -13.24 -6.41
CA ALA A 21 -24.82 -14.35 -6.79
C ALA A 21 -24.78 -14.32 -8.37
N GLU A 22 -23.95 -15.02 -9.17
CA GLU A 22 -23.81 -16.48 -9.34
C GLU A 22 -22.85 -16.82 -10.54
N THR A 23 -21.94 -17.79 -10.34
CA THR A 23 -21.24 -18.80 -11.23
C THR A 23 -20.69 -18.47 -12.64
N ALA A 24 -19.65 -19.10 -13.24
CA ALA A 24 -18.56 -20.08 -12.96
C ALA A 24 -17.82 -20.32 -14.33
N PRO A 25 -16.87 -21.28 -14.52
CA PRO A 25 -15.60 -21.58 -13.86
C PRO A 25 -14.38 -21.63 -14.85
N ALA A 26 -13.14 -21.59 -14.34
CA ALA A 26 -11.97 -22.15 -15.05
C ALA A 26 -10.86 -22.58 -14.06
N THR A 27 -10.40 -23.81 -14.23
CA THR A 27 -9.48 -24.56 -13.36
C THR A 27 -8.01 -24.26 -13.68
N ALA A 28 -7.16 -24.01 -12.67
CA ALA A 28 -5.73 -24.33 -12.70
C ALA A 28 -5.11 -24.35 -11.28
N ALA A 29 -4.69 -25.56 -10.87
CA ALA A 29 -3.69 -26.01 -9.87
C ALA A 29 -3.47 -25.27 -8.52
N PRO A 30 -3.25 -26.03 -7.41
CA PRO A 30 -3.14 -25.51 -6.05
C PRO A 30 -1.70 -25.12 -5.71
N VAL A 31 -1.49 -23.94 -5.13
CA VAL A 31 -0.20 -23.56 -4.52
C VAL A 31 -0.40 -23.28 -3.03
N ALA A 32 0.14 -24.21 -2.26
CA ALA A 32 0.55 -24.20 -0.86
C ALA A 32 0.12 -23.03 0.05
N LYS A 33 -0.69 -23.36 1.06
CA LYS A 33 -0.79 -22.64 2.33
C LYS A 33 0.56 -22.69 3.07
N PRO A 34 1.02 -21.59 3.67
CA PRO A 34 1.79 -21.66 4.89
C PRO A 34 0.90 -21.50 6.13
N GLN A 35 1.14 -22.34 7.12
CA GLN A 35 0.47 -22.41 8.40
C GLN A 35 0.56 -21.09 9.18
N ALA A 36 -0.59 -20.58 9.64
CA ALA A 36 -0.63 -19.60 10.72
C ALA A 36 -0.41 -20.30 12.06
N VAL A 37 0.72 -20.01 12.69
CA VAL A 37 0.98 -20.27 14.12
C VAL A 37 -0.11 -19.59 14.97
N PRO A 38 -0.81 -20.30 15.87
CA PRO A 38 -1.75 -19.69 16.78
C PRO A 38 -0.99 -18.93 17.89
N ASN A 39 -1.47 -17.72 18.20
CA ASN A 39 -1.12 -16.84 19.34
C ASN A 39 -0.16 -15.67 19.09
N ALA A 40 -0.41 -14.89 18.03
CA ALA A 40 -0.21 -13.45 18.09
C ALA A 40 -1.38 -12.79 17.34
N VAL A 41 -2.13 -11.91 17.99
CA VAL A 41 -3.28 -11.23 17.34
C VAL A 41 -2.73 -10.21 16.35
N SER A 42 -2.65 -10.60 15.08
CA SER A 42 -2.25 -9.71 13.98
C SER A 42 -3.43 -8.86 13.54
N ILE A 43 -3.22 -7.55 13.44
CA ILE A 43 -4.23 -6.60 12.93
C ILE A 43 -4.34 -6.75 11.43
N ALA A 44 -3.24 -6.57 10.70
CA ALA A 44 -3.22 -6.73 9.26
C ALA A 44 -1.90 -7.36 8.84
N GLU A 45 -1.97 -8.23 7.84
CA GLU A 45 -0.80 -8.68 7.10
C GLU A 45 -0.83 -7.99 5.74
N LEU A 46 0.28 -7.31 5.41
CA LEU A 46 0.43 -6.64 4.13
C LEU A 46 1.29 -7.49 3.21
N VAL A 47 0.85 -7.63 1.97
CA VAL A 47 1.69 -8.10 0.86
C VAL A 47 2.38 -6.92 0.20
N SER A 48 3.45 -7.19 -0.54
CA SER A 48 4.15 -6.15 -1.28
C SER A 48 3.20 -5.51 -2.29
N PRO A 49 3.02 -4.18 -2.29
CA PRO A 49 2.21 -3.50 -3.30
C PRO A 49 2.92 -3.43 -4.65
N ILE A 50 4.24 -3.62 -4.70
CA ILE A 50 5.04 -3.54 -5.93
C ILE A 50 6.07 -4.67 -5.94
N THR A 51 6.36 -5.20 -7.13
CA THR A 51 7.46 -6.16 -7.32
C THR A 51 8.77 -5.39 -7.35
N GLY A 52 9.76 -5.85 -6.61
CA GLY A 52 11.03 -5.14 -6.52
C GLY A 52 11.92 -5.61 -5.39
N ASP A 53 12.91 -4.79 -5.04
CA ASP A 53 13.84 -5.07 -3.97
C ASP A 53 13.49 -4.27 -2.72
N VAL A 54 13.40 -4.94 -1.58
CA VAL A 54 13.14 -4.30 -0.29
C VAL A 54 14.35 -3.47 0.11
N VAL A 55 14.05 -2.23 0.49
CA VAL A 55 15.01 -1.24 0.97
C VAL A 55 14.57 -0.82 2.39
N ALA A 56 15.54 -0.71 3.30
CA ALA A 56 15.26 -0.22 4.63
C ALA A 56 14.74 1.23 4.56
N LEU A 57 13.77 1.57 5.41
CA LEU A 57 13.17 2.90 5.41
C LEU A 57 14.21 4.01 5.70
N ASP A 58 15.21 3.72 6.52
CA ASP A 58 16.36 4.61 6.82
C ASP A 58 17.24 4.92 5.59
N GLN A 59 17.23 4.06 4.56
CA GLN A 59 17.99 4.27 3.32
C GLN A 59 17.20 5.07 2.28
N VAL A 60 15.97 5.46 2.59
CA VAL A 60 15.16 6.31 1.71
C VAL A 60 15.75 7.71 1.70
N PRO A 61 16.00 8.33 0.53
CA PRO A 61 16.56 9.68 0.42
C PRO A 61 15.52 10.77 0.71
N ASP A 62 14.73 10.60 1.77
CA ASP A 62 13.70 11.52 2.26
C ASP A 62 13.65 11.45 3.79
N GLU A 63 13.87 12.59 4.45
CA GLU A 63 14.03 12.65 5.91
C GLU A 63 12.73 12.32 6.65
N ALA A 64 11.56 12.61 6.06
CA ALA A 64 10.27 12.38 6.71
C ALA A 64 9.95 10.87 6.78
N PHE A 65 10.33 10.12 5.75
CA PHE A 65 10.26 8.66 5.76
C PHE A 65 11.40 8.02 6.55
N ALA A 66 12.64 8.44 6.34
CA ALA A 66 13.81 7.86 7.02
C ALA A 66 13.73 8.02 8.55
N SER A 67 13.21 9.15 9.03
CA SER A 67 13.01 9.41 10.46
C SER A 67 11.75 8.76 11.04
N LYS A 68 10.95 8.05 10.23
CA LYS A 68 9.66 7.43 10.61
C LYS A 68 8.62 8.44 11.11
N ALA A 69 8.77 9.72 10.75
CA ALA A 69 7.87 10.78 11.21
C ALA A 69 6.47 10.67 10.57
N VAL A 70 6.38 10.12 9.36
CA VAL A 70 5.13 9.88 8.63
C VAL A 70 4.46 8.56 9.06
N GLY A 71 5.26 7.61 9.53
CA GLY A 71 4.83 6.26 9.88
C GLY A 71 6.00 5.28 9.82
N ASP A 72 5.76 4.06 10.27
CA ASP A 72 6.76 2.98 10.25
C ASP A 72 6.43 1.95 9.16
N GLY A 73 7.46 1.34 8.57
CA GLY A 73 7.28 0.36 7.50
C GLY A 73 8.58 0.04 6.77
N VAL A 74 8.47 -0.22 5.46
CA VAL A 74 9.61 -0.53 4.58
C VAL A 74 9.49 0.21 3.26
N ALA A 75 10.60 0.36 2.56
CA ALA A 75 10.56 0.83 1.18
C ALA A 75 10.81 -0.31 0.21
N VAL A 76 10.32 -0.17 -1.02
CA VAL A 76 10.56 -1.12 -2.10
C VAL A 76 11.05 -0.35 -3.31
N LYS A 77 12.15 -0.80 -3.92
CA LYS A 77 12.61 -0.31 -5.21
C LYS A 77 11.89 -1.09 -6.30
N PRO A 78 10.95 -0.47 -7.04
CA PRO A 78 10.11 -1.16 -7.99
C PRO A 78 10.91 -1.63 -9.21
N THR A 79 10.66 -2.87 -9.62
CA THR A 79 11.17 -3.46 -10.88
C THR A 79 10.05 -3.77 -11.86
N ASP A 80 8.80 -3.64 -11.42
CA ASP A 80 7.61 -3.81 -12.25
C ASP A 80 6.76 -2.53 -12.28
N LYS A 81 5.92 -2.43 -13.31
CA LYS A 81 5.07 -1.27 -13.58
C LYS A 81 3.74 -1.31 -12.83
N ILE A 82 3.32 -2.46 -12.32
CA ILE A 82 2.02 -2.58 -11.67
C ILE A 82 2.14 -2.35 -10.17
N VAL A 83 1.29 -1.47 -9.66
CA VAL A 83 1.07 -1.25 -8.22
C VAL A 83 -0.25 -1.87 -7.84
N VAL A 84 -0.20 -2.80 -6.89
CA VAL A 84 -1.36 -3.51 -6.38
C VAL A 84 -1.67 -3.11 -4.94
N SER A 85 -2.87 -3.44 -4.47
CA SER A 85 -3.24 -3.22 -3.08
C SER A 85 -2.42 -4.13 -2.16
N PRO A 86 -1.77 -3.59 -1.12
CA PRO A 86 -1.02 -4.40 -0.16
C PRO A 86 -1.92 -5.20 0.79
N ALA A 87 -3.20 -4.84 0.93
CA ALA A 87 -4.15 -5.55 1.77
C ALA A 87 -5.58 -5.39 1.22
N ALA A 88 -6.53 -6.15 1.78
CA ALA A 88 -7.94 -5.88 1.57
C ALA A 88 -8.37 -4.64 2.40
N GLY A 89 -9.11 -3.74 1.78
CA GLY A 89 -9.49 -2.48 2.40
C GLY A 89 -10.20 -1.54 1.44
N THR A 90 -10.32 -0.28 1.85
CA THR A 90 -10.92 0.78 1.05
C THR A 90 -9.86 1.82 0.72
N ILE A 91 -9.79 2.23 -0.54
CA ILE A 91 -8.92 3.35 -0.93
C ILE A 91 -9.54 4.64 -0.41
N VAL A 92 -9.01 5.18 0.67
CA VAL A 92 -9.56 6.39 1.30
C VAL A 92 -9.14 7.66 0.59
N LYS A 93 -7.96 7.66 -0.05
CA LYS A 93 -7.42 8.83 -0.74
C LYS A 93 -6.43 8.42 -1.83
N ILE A 94 -6.49 9.08 -2.98
CA ILE A 94 -5.45 9.00 -4.01
C ILE A 94 -4.96 10.43 -4.24
N PHE A 95 -3.65 10.63 -4.23
CA PHE A 95 -3.11 11.98 -4.43
C PHE A 95 -3.38 12.45 -5.86
N ASN A 96 -3.59 13.76 -6.07
CA ASN A 96 -3.95 14.32 -7.39
C ASN A 96 -2.97 13.93 -8.52
N THR A 97 -1.69 13.80 -8.19
CA THR A 97 -0.65 13.38 -9.15
C THR A 97 -0.47 11.87 -9.22
N ASN A 98 -1.39 11.08 -8.65
CA ASN A 98 -1.42 9.61 -8.69
C ASN A 98 -0.13 8.91 -8.23
N HIS A 99 0.76 9.63 -7.55
CA HIS A 99 2.05 9.10 -7.09
C HIS A 99 1.96 8.41 -5.73
N ALA A 100 0.82 8.51 -5.06
CA ALA A 100 0.59 7.89 -3.76
C ALA A 100 -0.90 7.62 -3.54
N PHE A 101 -1.19 6.64 -2.69
CA PHE A 101 -2.54 6.36 -2.21
C PHE A 101 -2.53 5.91 -0.76
N CYS A 102 -3.67 6.14 -0.10
CA CYS A 102 -3.94 5.68 1.26
C CYS A 102 -5.01 4.59 1.20
N LEU A 103 -4.70 3.44 1.81
CA LEU A 103 -5.61 2.32 1.99
C LEU A 103 -5.95 2.19 3.47
N GLU A 104 -7.23 2.20 3.79
CA GLU A 104 -7.71 1.84 5.12
C GLU A 104 -8.13 0.37 5.12
N THR A 105 -7.49 -0.43 5.97
CA THR A 105 -7.87 -1.84 6.17
C THR A 105 -9.13 -1.94 7.03
N GLU A 106 -9.84 -3.07 6.95
CA GLU A 106 -11.06 -3.31 7.75
C GLU A 106 -10.83 -3.24 9.27
N LYS A 107 -9.57 -3.40 9.71
CA LYS A 107 -9.19 -3.29 11.13
C LYS A 107 -8.67 -1.92 11.53
N GLY A 108 -8.81 -0.91 10.67
CA GLY A 108 -8.47 0.48 10.95
C GLY A 108 -7.00 0.86 10.73
N ALA A 109 -6.16 -0.05 10.22
CA ALA A 109 -4.78 0.32 9.85
C ALA A 109 -4.78 1.13 8.56
N GLU A 110 -4.11 2.29 8.58
CA GLU A 110 -3.97 3.23 7.46
C GLU A 110 -2.61 3.04 6.80
N ILE A 111 -2.64 2.45 5.61
CA ILE A 111 -1.45 2.13 4.84
C ILE A 111 -1.25 3.20 3.78
N VAL A 112 -0.08 3.83 3.80
CA VAL A 112 0.35 4.81 2.81
C VAL A 112 1.36 4.14 1.90
N VAL A 113 1.02 4.05 0.61
CA VAL A 113 1.93 3.61 -0.44
C VAL A 113 2.28 4.83 -1.25
N HIS A 114 3.56 5.20 -1.24
CA HIS A 114 4.09 6.33 -1.99
C HIS A 114 5.11 5.83 -3.00
N MET A 115 4.92 6.18 -4.27
CA MET A 115 5.73 5.69 -5.38
C MET A 115 6.81 6.71 -5.73
N GLY A 116 8.06 6.31 -5.50
CA GLY A 116 9.24 7.18 -5.65
C GLY A 116 9.32 8.31 -4.62
N ILE A 117 10.32 9.17 -4.76
CA ILE A 117 10.55 10.36 -3.93
C ILE A 117 10.48 11.59 -4.84
N ASP A 118 9.77 12.63 -4.36
CA ASP A 118 9.55 13.89 -5.09
C ASP A 118 8.78 13.75 -6.42
N THR A 119 8.09 12.63 -6.63
CA THR A 119 7.30 12.31 -7.83
C THR A 119 6.07 13.21 -8.02
N VAL A 120 5.70 13.99 -6.99
CA VAL A 120 4.69 15.06 -7.09
C VAL A 120 5.06 16.10 -8.16
N ALA A 121 6.35 16.37 -8.36
CA ALA A 121 6.85 17.33 -9.36
C ALA A 121 6.57 16.89 -10.82
N LEU A 122 6.26 15.61 -11.03
CA LEU A 122 5.95 15.06 -12.35
C LEU A 122 4.51 15.35 -12.80
N GLU A 123 3.70 16.00 -11.96
CA GLU A 123 2.32 16.39 -12.27
C GLU A 123 1.44 15.19 -12.70
N GLY A 124 1.77 13.99 -12.22
CA GLY A 124 1.09 12.73 -12.58
C GLY A 124 1.53 12.09 -13.90
N LYS A 125 2.55 12.64 -14.57
CA LYS A 125 3.16 11.99 -15.74
C LYS A 125 3.89 10.72 -15.31
N GLY A 126 3.64 9.64 -16.04
CA GLY A 126 4.17 8.31 -15.72
C GLY A 126 3.33 7.53 -14.71
N PHE A 127 2.16 8.03 -14.28
CA PHE A 127 1.21 7.27 -13.47
C PHE A 127 -0.14 7.16 -14.15
N LYS A 128 -0.73 5.98 -14.11
CA LYS A 128 -2.05 5.68 -14.64
C LYS A 128 -2.91 5.04 -13.57
N ARG A 129 -3.94 5.76 -13.16
CA ARG A 129 -4.92 5.31 -12.18
C ARG A 129 -5.83 4.24 -12.77
N LEU A 130 -5.99 3.11 -12.06
CA LEU A 130 -6.88 2.01 -12.46
C LEU A 130 -8.13 1.92 -11.57
N VAL A 131 -8.06 2.45 -10.35
CA VAL A 131 -9.17 2.47 -9.38
C VAL A 131 -9.47 3.87 -8.88
N GLU A 132 -10.71 4.10 -8.44
CA GLU A 132 -11.16 5.37 -7.91
C GLU A 132 -11.10 5.42 -6.38
N GLU A 133 -11.21 6.63 -5.82
CA GLU A 133 -11.27 6.84 -4.37
C GLU A 133 -12.61 6.35 -3.85
N GLY A 134 -12.61 5.74 -2.67
CA GLY A 134 -13.75 5.02 -2.12
C GLY A 134 -13.95 3.61 -2.69
N ALA A 135 -13.11 3.16 -3.63
CA ALA A 135 -13.17 1.79 -4.13
C ALA A 135 -12.71 0.79 -3.06
N GLN A 136 -13.48 -0.27 -2.87
CA GLN A 136 -13.06 -1.44 -2.11
C GLN A 136 -12.15 -2.30 -2.95
N VAL A 137 -11.03 -2.71 -2.37
CA VAL A 137 -9.98 -3.44 -3.06
C VAL A 137 -9.56 -4.65 -2.24
N SER A 138 -9.15 -5.72 -2.92
CA SER A 138 -8.56 -6.90 -2.30
C SER A 138 -7.05 -6.88 -2.41
N ALA A 139 -6.36 -7.63 -1.53
CA ALA A 139 -4.90 -7.79 -1.62
C ALA A 139 -4.50 -8.32 -3.02
N GLY A 140 -3.51 -7.67 -3.65
CA GLY A 140 -3.08 -8.01 -5.01
C GLY A 140 -3.91 -7.41 -6.14
N GLN A 141 -4.99 -6.67 -5.85
CA GLN A 141 -5.76 -5.98 -6.88
C GLN A 141 -4.98 -4.79 -7.46
N PRO A 142 -4.86 -4.64 -8.78
CA PRO A 142 -4.15 -3.51 -9.40
C PRO A 142 -4.85 -2.18 -9.12
N ILE A 143 -4.09 -1.21 -8.62
CA ILE A 143 -4.55 0.12 -8.20
C ILE A 143 -4.06 1.18 -9.18
N LEU A 144 -2.77 1.12 -9.51
CA LEU A 144 -2.12 2.02 -10.46
C LEU A 144 -1.12 1.27 -11.34
N GLU A 145 -0.85 1.83 -12.50
CA GLU A 145 0.24 1.46 -13.39
C GLU A 145 1.24 2.62 -13.45
N MET A 146 2.53 2.31 -13.44
CA MET A 146 3.63 3.27 -13.46
C MET A 146 4.47 3.08 -14.72
N ASP A 147 4.97 4.16 -15.29
CA ASP A 147 5.93 4.12 -16.37
C ASP A 147 7.35 4.15 -15.79
N LEU A 148 7.93 2.97 -15.55
CA LEU A 148 9.26 2.88 -14.92
C LEU A 148 10.35 3.57 -15.74
N ASP A 149 10.24 3.60 -17.06
CA ASP A 149 11.26 4.20 -17.93
C ASP A 149 11.27 5.72 -17.72
N TYR A 150 10.09 6.34 -17.88
CA TYR A 150 9.91 7.76 -17.63
C TYR A 150 10.23 8.15 -16.19
N LEU A 151 9.76 7.37 -15.22
CA LEU A 151 9.95 7.69 -13.81
C LEU A 151 11.40 7.50 -13.35
N ASN A 152 12.15 6.51 -13.86
CA ASN A 152 13.59 6.40 -13.52
C ASN A 152 14.41 7.55 -14.10
N GLU A 153 14.01 8.13 -15.24
CA GLU A 153 14.71 9.27 -15.84
C GLU A 153 14.34 10.62 -15.20
N ASN A 154 13.10 10.77 -14.73
CA ASN A 154 12.57 12.06 -14.28
C ASN A 154 12.37 12.17 -12.77
N ALA A 155 12.22 11.06 -12.04
CA ALA A 155 12.06 11.07 -10.59
C ALA A 155 13.43 11.13 -9.88
N ARG A 156 13.47 11.78 -8.71
CA ARG A 156 14.68 11.85 -7.89
C ARG A 156 15.13 10.46 -7.41
N SER A 157 14.17 9.62 -7.06
CA SER A 157 14.39 8.22 -6.69
C SER A 157 13.11 7.43 -6.90
N MET A 158 13.24 6.19 -7.36
CA MET A 158 12.12 5.25 -7.48
C MET A 158 11.84 4.46 -6.22
N ILE A 159 12.63 4.64 -5.16
CA ILE A 159 12.39 4.00 -3.88
C ILE A 159 11.01 4.40 -3.38
N SER A 160 10.12 3.43 -3.24
CA SER A 160 8.70 3.61 -2.96
C SER A 160 8.41 3.17 -1.52
N PRO A 161 8.27 4.12 -0.56
CA PRO A 161 7.95 3.78 0.81
C PRO A 161 6.52 3.25 0.97
N VAL A 162 6.40 2.20 1.78
CA VAL A 162 5.15 1.55 2.18
C VAL A 162 5.12 1.57 3.69
N VAL A 163 4.31 2.47 4.25
CA VAL A 163 4.30 2.75 5.70
C VAL A 163 2.89 2.68 6.26
N CYS A 164 2.79 2.33 7.54
CA CYS A 164 1.57 2.47 8.32
C CYS A 164 1.59 3.85 9.00
N SER A 165 0.67 4.74 8.63
CA SER A 165 0.67 6.11 9.14
C SER A 165 0.17 6.19 10.59
N ASN A 166 -0.73 5.31 11.00
CA ASN A 166 -1.27 5.23 12.35
C ASN A 166 -0.64 4.09 13.16
N ILE A 167 0.66 3.85 12.99
CA ILE A 167 1.36 2.78 13.72
C ILE A 167 1.33 2.96 15.24
N ASP A 168 1.24 4.21 15.73
CA ASP A 168 1.11 4.54 17.16
C ASP A 168 -0.17 4.00 17.81
N ASP A 169 -1.21 3.67 17.02
CA ASP A 169 -2.45 3.06 17.52
C ASP A 169 -2.30 1.53 17.74
N PHE A 170 -1.15 0.97 17.34
CA PHE A 170 -0.86 -0.46 17.33
C PHE A 170 0.39 -0.79 18.16
N SER A 171 0.51 -2.06 18.58
CA SER A 171 1.69 -2.51 19.35
C SER A 171 3.00 -2.55 18.55
N GLY A 172 2.95 -2.31 17.24
CA GLY A 172 4.12 -2.22 16.34
C GLY A 172 3.99 -3.08 15.09
N LEU A 173 5.06 -3.11 14.29
CA LEU A 173 5.13 -3.90 13.05
C LEU A 173 6.29 -4.88 13.04
N ILE A 174 6.09 -6.00 12.33
CA ILE A 174 7.09 -7.03 12.12
C ILE A 174 7.35 -7.12 10.62
N ILE A 175 8.53 -6.67 10.20
CA ILE A 175 8.98 -6.79 8.81
C ILE A 175 9.24 -8.27 8.50
N LYS A 176 8.59 -8.78 7.46
CA LYS A 176 8.69 -10.17 7.00
C LYS A 176 9.50 -10.29 5.72
N ALA A 177 9.39 -9.30 4.84
CA ALA A 177 10.07 -9.29 3.56
C ALA A 177 11.54 -8.87 3.68
N GLN A 178 12.40 -9.56 2.93
CA GLN A 178 13.82 -9.24 2.75
C GLN A 178 14.24 -9.61 1.33
N GLY A 179 15.12 -8.80 0.72
CA GLY A 179 15.58 -9.04 -0.65
C GLY A 179 14.48 -8.76 -1.67
N HIS A 180 14.28 -9.69 -2.62
CA HIS A 180 13.33 -9.52 -3.70
C HIS A 180 11.90 -9.92 -3.30
N VAL A 181 10.93 -9.07 -3.61
CA VAL A 181 9.50 -9.25 -3.32
C VAL A 181 8.66 -9.17 -4.59
N VAL A 182 7.55 -9.90 -4.61
CA VAL A 182 6.60 -9.94 -5.72
C VAL A 182 5.28 -9.29 -5.29
N ALA A 183 4.78 -8.37 -6.13
CA ALA A 183 3.51 -7.67 -5.95
C ALA A 183 2.37 -8.66 -5.68
N GLY A 184 1.60 -8.42 -4.62
CA GLY A 184 0.39 -9.20 -4.30
C GLY A 184 0.65 -10.60 -3.76
N GLN A 185 1.91 -11.04 -3.69
CA GLN A 185 2.27 -12.41 -3.29
C GLN A 185 3.16 -12.45 -2.04
N THR A 186 4.22 -11.65 -2.01
CA THR A 186 5.20 -11.73 -0.93
C THR A 186 4.73 -10.92 0.28
N PRO A 187 4.67 -11.51 1.50
CA PRO A 187 4.30 -10.78 2.71
C PRO A 187 5.38 -9.76 3.07
N LEU A 188 5.00 -8.48 3.12
CA LEU A 188 5.89 -7.34 3.35
C LEU A 188 6.16 -7.15 4.84
N TYR A 189 5.10 -6.88 5.61
CA TYR A 189 5.14 -6.79 7.07
C TYR A 189 3.77 -7.06 7.67
N GLU A 190 3.77 -7.39 8.96
CA GLU A 190 2.57 -7.67 9.74
C GLU A 190 2.44 -6.64 10.87
N ILE A 191 1.25 -6.08 11.04
CA ILE A 191 0.92 -5.13 12.12
C ILE A 191 0.37 -5.92 13.30
N LYS A 192 0.94 -5.70 14.50
CA LYS A 192 0.50 -6.34 15.75
C LYS A 192 -0.51 -5.46 16.48
N LYS A 193 -1.51 -6.11 17.09
CA LYS A 193 -2.45 -5.44 17.98
C LYS A 193 -1.76 -5.07 19.27
#